data_AF-A0A1H3Q5H6-F1
#
_entry.id   AF-A0A1H3Q5H6-F1
#
_cell.length_a   1.000
_cell.length_b   1.000
_cell.length_c   1.000
_cell.angle_alpha   90.00
_cell.angle_beta   90.00
_cell.angle_gamma   90.00
#
_symmetry.space_group_name_H-M   'P 1'
#
loop_
_entity.id
_entity.type
_entity.pdbx_description
1 polymer ?
#
loop_
_entity_poly.entity_id
_entity_poly.type
_entity_poly.pdbx_seq_one_letter_code
_entity_poly.pdbx_strand_id
1 'polypeptide(L)'
;MELFDYYKRKGKFKLLIGTGIFLFALWCVYGTWGFVNWGHIIFIVLVSSVFFGIGFWQLRKGNLIQKNTVKSNVTFWDVDTFVVLELPKQNKQFGLYHPDGGYVAGTKIISSNILFSVIPFLRNKDVYGLETSSGEILAYFHTGADGYDWVIYDSNYNQLGMFKEKMIQSFGSIRGSLMTDKETKLSDVKVEVDFIQTTLRTTDGRTLAIGKQGYMPIEWSERFMGLNVPTITLGPNASKNEKILGLGVLLYSLYIIEIRKSRESV
;
A
#
# COMPACT_ATOMS: atom_id res chain seq x y z
N MET A 1 -8.60 9.20 -0.48
CA MET A 1 -9.33 8.96 0.79
C MET A 1 -8.59 9.71 1.87
N GLU A 2 -9.23 10.63 2.59
CA GLU A 2 -8.53 11.43 3.60
C GLU A 2 -8.02 10.56 4.77
N LEU A 3 -6.93 11.00 5.41
CA LEU A 3 -6.24 10.21 6.43
C LEU A 3 -7.12 9.93 7.67
N PHE A 4 -8.01 10.86 8.04
CA PHE A 4 -8.93 10.59 9.15
C PHE A 4 -9.98 9.53 8.80
N ASP A 5 -10.48 9.53 7.57
CA ASP A 5 -11.46 8.54 7.10
C ASP A 5 -10.85 7.15 7.04
N TYR A 6 -9.56 7.09 6.67
CA TYR A 6 -8.75 5.87 6.77
C TYR A 6 -8.80 5.27 8.17
N TYR A 7 -8.47 6.06 9.20
CA TYR A 7 -8.45 5.58 10.58
C TYR A 7 -9.84 5.26 11.11
N LYS A 8 -10.86 6.06 10.76
CA LYS A 8 -12.23 5.79 11.17
C LYS A 8 -12.74 4.47 10.59
N ARG A 9 -12.45 4.20 9.31
CA ARG A 9 -12.90 2.96 8.66
C ARG A 9 -12.17 1.74 9.23
N LYS A 10 -10.85 1.81 9.44
CA LYS A 10 -10.11 0.73 10.13
C LYS A 10 -10.61 0.52 11.56
N GLY A 11 -10.87 1.59 12.30
CA GLY A 11 -11.40 1.53 13.65
C GLY A 11 -12.75 0.83 13.73
N LYS A 12 -13.72 1.23 12.89
CA LYS A 12 -15.03 0.57 12.77
C LYS A 12 -14.91 -0.91 12.44
N PHE A 13 -14.02 -1.28 11.53
CA PHE A 13 -13.79 -2.68 11.18
C PHE A 13 -13.25 -3.49 12.36
N LYS A 14 -12.31 -2.94 13.15
CA LYS A 14 -11.79 -3.60 14.36
C LYS A 14 -12.85 -3.75 15.44
N LEU A 15 -13.72 -2.75 15.62
CA LEU A 15 -14.87 -2.87 16.52
C LEU A 15 -15.84 -3.97 16.08
N LEU A 16 -16.08 -4.11 14.77
CA LEU A 16 -16.94 -5.16 14.22
C LEU A 16 -16.36 -6.57 14.48
N ILE A 17 -15.05 -6.75 14.29
CA ILE A 17 -14.36 -8.00 14.65
C ILE A 17 -14.51 -8.28 16.15
N GLY A 18 -14.22 -7.29 17.00
CA GLY A 18 -14.36 -7.43 18.46
C GLY A 18 -15.78 -7.83 18.87
N THR A 19 -16.79 -7.21 18.26
CA THR A 19 -18.20 -7.54 18.48
C THR A 19 -18.53 -8.96 18.06
N GLY A 20 -18.08 -9.40 16.87
CA GLY A 20 -18.29 -10.77 16.40
C GLY A 20 -17.67 -11.82 17.34
N ILE A 21 -16.44 -11.59 17.80
CA ILE A 21 -15.75 -12.47 18.75
C ILE A 21 -16.49 -12.52 20.10
N PHE A 22 -16.99 -11.37 20.57
CA PHE A 22 -17.75 -11.30 21.82
C PHE A 22 -19.08 -12.06 21.74
N LEU A 23 -19.84 -11.86 20.65
CA LEU A 23 -21.09 -12.58 20.42
C LEU A 23 -20.87 -14.10 20.30
N PHE A 24 -19.76 -14.51 19.69
CA PHE A 24 -19.36 -15.93 19.65
C PHE A 24 -19.12 -16.49 21.05
N ALA A 25 -18.44 -15.75 21.94
CA ALA A 25 -18.26 -16.16 23.34
C ALA A 25 -19.60 -16.34 24.07
N LEU A 26 -20.53 -15.39 23.90
CA LEU A 26 -21.86 -15.46 24.50
C LEU A 26 -22.65 -16.68 23.99
N TRP A 27 -22.56 -16.95 22.69
CA TRP A 27 -23.22 -18.11 22.09
C TRP A 27 -22.68 -19.44 22.64
N CYS A 28 -21.36 -19.57 22.80
CA CYS A 28 -20.75 -20.75 23.42
C CYS A 28 -21.22 -20.97 24.87
N VAL A 29 -21.35 -19.90 25.66
CA VAL A 29 -21.84 -19.97 27.05
C VAL A 29 -23.31 -20.39 27.07
N TYR A 30 -24.14 -19.80 26.21
CA TYR A 30 -25.57 -20.09 26.17
C TYR A 30 -25.86 -21.52 25.65
N GLY A 31 -25.10 -21.99 24.66
CA GLY A 31 -25.31 -23.29 24.02
C GLY A 31 -24.90 -24.50 24.86
N THR A 32 -24.04 -24.31 25.88
CA THR A 32 -23.49 -25.42 26.67
C THR A 32 -24.17 -25.63 28.03
N TRP A 33 -25.19 -24.83 28.38
CA TRP A 33 -26.06 -25.01 29.56
C TRP A 33 -25.29 -25.37 30.85
N GLY A 34 -24.11 -24.76 31.06
CA GLY A 34 -23.31 -24.93 32.28
C GLY A 34 -22.07 -25.83 32.18
N PHE A 35 -21.89 -26.61 31.11
CA PHE A 35 -20.62 -27.33 30.86
C PHE A 35 -19.60 -26.47 30.11
N VAL A 36 -19.31 -25.29 30.66
CA VAL A 36 -18.44 -24.28 30.04
C VAL A 36 -17.02 -24.40 30.57
N ASN A 37 -16.03 -24.47 29.67
CA ASN A 37 -14.64 -24.21 30.05
C ASN A 37 -14.42 -22.69 30.14
N TRP A 38 -14.49 -22.15 31.37
CA TRP A 38 -14.32 -20.73 31.65
C TRP A 38 -12.98 -20.15 31.19
N GLY A 39 -11.91 -20.96 31.17
CA GLY A 39 -10.60 -20.51 30.69
C GLY A 39 -10.63 -20.08 29.21
N HIS A 40 -11.29 -20.85 28.35
CA HIS A 40 -11.46 -20.52 26.93
C HIS A 40 -12.34 -19.28 26.73
N ILE A 41 -13.42 -19.15 27.50
CA ILE A 41 -14.31 -17.98 27.40
C ILE A 41 -13.58 -16.70 27.81
N ILE A 42 -12.83 -16.73 28.91
CA ILE A 42 -12.02 -15.59 29.36
C ILE A 42 -11.02 -15.18 28.27
N PHE A 43 -10.35 -16.15 27.65
CA PHE A 43 -9.43 -15.86 26.54
C PHE A 43 -10.13 -15.18 25.36
N ILE A 44 -11.30 -15.67 24.93
CA ILE A 44 -12.07 -15.08 23.82
C ILE A 44 -12.51 -13.64 24.16
N VAL A 45 -12.95 -13.39 25.40
CA VAL A 45 -13.34 -12.05 25.86
C VAL A 45 -12.14 -11.10 25.92
N LEU A 46 -10.97 -11.57 26.34
CA LEU A 46 -9.73 -10.78 26.31
C LEU A 46 -9.36 -10.39 24.88
N VAL A 47 -9.40 -11.35 23.94
CA VAL A 47 -9.14 -11.08 22.52
C VAL A 47 -10.12 -10.03 21.99
N SER A 48 -11.41 -10.18 22.26
CA SER A 48 -12.43 -9.18 21.90
C SER A 48 -12.12 -7.79 22.47
N SER A 49 -11.74 -7.72 23.74
CA SER A 49 -11.38 -6.47 24.44
C SER A 49 -10.19 -5.77 23.79
N VAL A 50 -9.17 -6.53 23.36
CA VAL A 50 -8.02 -6.00 22.61
C VAL A 50 -8.48 -5.38 21.29
N PHE A 51 -9.35 -6.07 20.54
CA PHE A 51 -9.90 -5.52 19.29
C PHE A 51 -10.73 -4.25 19.52
N PHE A 52 -11.52 -4.20 20.61
CA PHE A 52 -12.23 -2.98 20.99
C PHE A 52 -11.27 -1.83 21.32
N GLY A 53 -10.25 -2.07 22.14
CA GLY A 53 -9.25 -1.07 22.50
C GLY A 53 -8.55 -0.47 21.27
N ILE A 54 -8.11 -1.33 20.34
CA ILE A 54 -7.51 -0.90 19.06
C ILE A 54 -8.53 -0.08 18.23
N GLY A 55 -9.77 -0.54 18.13
CA GLY A 55 -10.83 0.15 17.37
C GLY A 55 -11.14 1.55 17.91
N PHE A 56 -11.31 1.68 19.23
CA PHE A 56 -11.54 2.97 19.89
C PHE A 56 -10.36 3.91 19.73
N TRP A 57 -9.14 3.42 19.88
CA TRP A 57 -7.93 4.22 19.70
C TRP A 57 -7.83 4.78 18.26
N GLN A 58 -8.10 3.95 17.25
CA GLN A 58 -8.13 4.38 15.85
C GLN A 58 -9.22 5.41 15.56
N LEU A 59 -10.43 5.24 16.12
CA LEU A 59 -11.50 6.23 15.98
C LEU A 59 -11.15 7.57 16.63
N ARG A 60 -10.59 7.54 17.85
CA ARG A 60 -10.14 8.74 18.55
C ARG A 60 -9.07 9.47 17.74
N LYS A 61 -8.08 8.74 17.19
CA LYS A 61 -7.03 9.34 16.37
C LYS A 61 -7.59 9.93 15.07
N GLY A 62 -8.49 9.23 14.39
CA GLY A 62 -9.18 9.77 13.22
C GLY A 62 -9.89 11.08 13.52
N ASN A 63 -10.61 11.17 14.66
CA ASN A 63 -11.24 12.42 15.08
C ASN A 63 -10.24 13.55 15.39
N LEU A 64 -9.10 13.23 16.00
CA LEU A 64 -8.05 14.22 16.28
C LEU A 64 -7.42 14.76 14.99
N ILE A 65 -7.10 13.88 14.04
CA ILE A 65 -6.56 14.26 12.73
C ILE A 65 -7.57 15.16 12.01
N GLN A 66 -8.85 14.78 11.99
CA GLN A 66 -9.89 15.59 11.35
C GLN A 66 -9.97 17.01 11.93
N LYS A 67 -9.85 17.16 13.26
CA LYS A 67 -9.86 18.47 13.92
C LYS A 67 -8.64 19.33 13.60
N ASN A 68 -7.49 18.69 13.39
CA ASN A 68 -6.21 19.36 13.17
C ASN A 68 -5.81 19.42 11.68
N THR A 69 -6.71 19.02 10.77
CA THR A 69 -6.40 18.99 9.34
C THR A 69 -6.37 20.41 8.80
N VAL A 70 -5.17 20.87 8.42
CA VAL A 70 -5.00 22.05 7.58
C VAL A 70 -5.07 21.56 6.13
N LYS A 71 -6.00 22.10 5.33
CA LYS A 71 -6.05 21.79 3.90
C LYS A 71 -4.83 22.41 3.23
N SER A 72 -3.85 21.58 2.90
CA SER A 72 -2.70 21.99 2.10
C SER A 72 -3.05 21.81 0.62
N ASN A 73 -2.88 22.87 -0.19
CA ASN A 73 -3.12 22.85 -1.64
C ASN A 73 -1.92 22.27 -2.40
N VAL A 74 -1.30 21.23 -1.85
CA VAL A 74 -0.07 20.65 -2.41
C VAL A 74 -0.45 19.75 -3.57
N THR A 75 0.17 19.95 -4.73
CA THR A 75 -0.04 19.07 -5.89
C THR A 75 0.92 17.89 -5.83
N PHE A 76 0.64 16.83 -6.59
CA PHE A 76 1.51 15.65 -6.65
C PHE A 76 2.97 15.98 -7.00
N TRP A 77 3.19 16.97 -7.84
CA TRP A 77 4.52 17.32 -8.34
C TRP A 77 5.36 18.14 -7.35
N ASP A 78 4.71 18.74 -6.35
CA ASP A 78 5.35 19.55 -5.30
C ASP A 78 5.87 18.69 -4.13
N VAL A 79 5.54 17.40 -4.12
CA VAL A 79 5.89 16.48 -3.04
C VAL A 79 7.12 15.67 -3.40
N ASP A 80 8.16 15.80 -2.58
CA ASP A 80 9.37 14.99 -2.71
C ASP A 80 9.21 13.61 -2.06
N THR A 81 8.60 13.54 -0.86
CA THR A 81 8.45 12.30 -0.10
C THR A 81 6.98 11.99 0.19
N PHE A 82 6.55 10.79 -0.19
CA PHE A 82 5.24 10.25 0.13
C PHE A 82 5.32 9.24 1.27
N VAL A 83 4.34 9.31 2.17
CA VAL A 83 4.00 8.24 3.11
C VAL A 83 2.96 7.34 2.44
N VAL A 84 3.26 6.04 2.37
CA VAL A 84 2.44 5.07 1.63
C VAL A 84 1.59 4.26 2.59
N LEU A 85 0.27 4.35 2.45
CA LEU A 85 -0.67 3.55 3.24
C LEU A 85 -1.46 2.59 2.36
N GLU A 86 -1.52 1.33 2.76
CA GLU A 86 -2.40 0.35 2.13
C GLU A 86 -3.87 0.73 2.37
N LEU A 87 -4.61 0.96 1.28
CA LEU A 87 -6.03 1.32 1.31
C LEU A 87 -6.91 0.06 1.47
N PRO A 88 -8.10 0.17 2.10
CA PRO A 88 -9.03 -0.94 2.27
C PRO A 88 -9.39 -1.64 0.95
N LYS A 89 -9.45 -2.98 0.98
CA LYS A 89 -9.54 -3.91 -0.17
C LYS A 89 -10.57 -3.59 -1.27
N GLN A 90 -11.62 -2.81 -1.00
CA GLN A 90 -12.66 -2.50 -2.00
C GLN A 90 -12.21 -1.50 -3.09
N ASN A 91 -11.18 -0.67 -2.86
CA ASN A 91 -10.75 0.36 -3.83
C ASN A 91 -9.37 0.10 -4.48
N LYS A 92 -8.75 -1.05 -4.20
CA LYS A 92 -7.53 -1.54 -4.86
C LYS A 92 -6.34 -0.53 -4.83
N GLN A 93 -5.75 -0.49 -3.63
CA GLN A 93 -4.34 -0.32 -3.21
C GLN A 93 -3.63 1.05 -3.20
N PHE A 94 -2.54 1.10 -2.42
CA PHE A 94 -1.75 2.22 -1.89
C PHE A 94 -2.25 3.67 -2.11
N GLY A 95 -2.49 4.36 -1.00
CA GLY A 95 -2.64 5.81 -0.95
C GLY A 95 -1.29 6.47 -0.64
N LEU A 96 -0.98 7.52 -1.39
CA LEU A 96 0.18 8.38 -1.22
C LEU A 96 -0.24 9.64 -0.48
N TYR A 97 0.36 9.84 0.68
CA TYR A 97 0.09 10.97 1.55
C TYR A 97 1.33 11.83 1.65
N HIS A 98 1.14 13.14 1.69
CA HIS A 98 2.21 14.04 2.10
C HIS A 98 2.48 13.85 3.61
N PRO A 99 3.71 14.10 4.11
CA PRO A 99 4.02 13.91 5.53
C PRO A 99 3.21 14.79 6.50
N ASP A 100 2.53 15.83 5.99
CA ASP A 100 1.54 16.63 6.73
C ASP A 100 0.21 15.89 6.98
N GLY A 101 0.00 14.74 6.35
CA GLY A 101 -1.24 13.96 6.41
C GLY A 101 -2.21 14.20 5.26
N GLY A 102 -1.91 15.14 4.35
CA GLY A 102 -2.70 15.42 3.16
C GLY A 102 -2.70 14.24 2.20
N TYR A 103 -3.88 13.88 1.67
CA TYR A 103 -3.99 12.87 0.62
C TYR A 103 -3.59 13.49 -0.73
N VAL A 104 -2.61 12.90 -1.41
CA VAL A 104 -2.06 13.46 -2.66
C VAL A 104 -2.53 12.67 -3.86
N ALA A 105 -2.33 11.36 -3.83
CA ALA A 105 -2.74 10.44 -4.89
C ALA A 105 -2.97 9.04 -4.33
N GLY A 106 -3.52 8.15 -5.14
CA GLY A 106 -3.65 6.74 -4.77
C GLY A 106 -3.82 5.87 -5.99
N THR A 107 -3.43 4.60 -5.86
CA THR A 107 -3.74 3.64 -6.91
C THR A 107 -5.18 3.19 -6.81
N LYS A 108 -5.78 2.95 -7.95
CA LYS A 108 -7.14 2.43 -8.07
C LYS A 108 -7.16 1.50 -9.25
N ILE A 109 -7.88 0.39 -9.14
CA ILE A 109 -8.08 -0.44 -10.32
C ILE A 109 -9.14 0.17 -11.22
N ILE A 110 -8.76 0.33 -12.48
CA ILE A 110 -9.59 0.85 -13.56
C ILE A 110 -10.28 -0.30 -14.28
N SER A 111 -9.56 -1.40 -14.51
CA SER A 111 -10.08 -2.61 -15.11
C SER A 111 -9.46 -3.83 -14.47
N SER A 112 -10.29 -4.83 -14.16
CA SER A 112 -9.81 -6.14 -13.74
C SER A 112 -10.65 -7.22 -14.36
N ASN A 113 -10.00 -8.27 -14.83
CA ASN A 113 -10.71 -9.46 -15.28
C ASN A 113 -11.18 -10.24 -14.05
N ILE A 114 -12.47 -10.15 -13.72
CA ILE A 114 -13.07 -10.59 -12.44
C ILE A 114 -12.75 -12.08 -12.16
N LEU A 115 -12.79 -12.93 -13.18
CA LEU A 115 -12.49 -14.37 -13.09
C LEU A 115 -11.05 -14.66 -12.62
N PHE A 116 -10.09 -13.81 -12.99
CA PHE A 116 -8.68 -13.94 -12.62
C PHE A 116 -8.30 -13.15 -11.36
N SER A 117 -9.13 -12.18 -10.96
CA SER A 117 -8.94 -11.43 -9.71
C SER A 117 -9.15 -12.29 -8.45
N VAL A 118 -9.88 -13.40 -8.57
CA VAL A 118 -10.20 -14.35 -7.49
C VAL A 118 -9.13 -15.44 -7.34
N ILE A 119 -8.37 -15.73 -8.40
CA ILE A 119 -7.37 -16.81 -8.43
C ILE A 119 -5.96 -16.20 -8.49
N PRO A 120 -5.18 -16.18 -7.38
CA PRO A 120 -3.94 -15.41 -7.29
C PRO A 120 -2.83 -15.79 -8.28
N PHE A 121 -2.89 -16.99 -8.87
CA PHE A 121 -1.85 -17.54 -9.74
C PHE A 121 -2.13 -17.36 -11.25
N LEU A 122 -3.32 -16.90 -11.63
CA LEU A 122 -3.69 -16.63 -13.03
C LEU A 122 -3.80 -15.12 -13.32
N ARG A 123 -3.16 -14.29 -12.50
CA ARG A 123 -3.21 -12.83 -12.62
C ARG A 123 -2.47 -12.36 -13.85
N ASN A 124 -3.20 -12.01 -14.90
CA ASN A 124 -2.70 -11.16 -15.98
C ASN A 124 -3.80 -10.20 -16.42
N LYS A 125 -3.41 -8.96 -16.73
CA LYS A 125 -4.24 -7.87 -17.29
C LYS A 125 -5.08 -7.04 -16.32
N ASP A 126 -4.64 -6.88 -15.07
CA ASP A 126 -5.20 -5.81 -14.23
C ASP A 126 -4.58 -4.47 -14.61
N VAL A 127 -5.43 -3.44 -14.68
CA VAL A 127 -5.02 -2.06 -14.96
C VAL A 127 -5.27 -1.22 -13.72
N TYR A 128 -4.20 -0.61 -13.21
CA TYR A 128 -4.20 0.30 -12.07
C TYR A 128 -3.98 1.73 -12.60
N GLY A 129 -4.80 2.68 -12.17
CA GLY A 129 -4.60 4.11 -12.41
C GLY A 129 -4.05 4.78 -11.16
N LEU A 130 -3.11 5.70 -11.33
CA LEU A 130 -2.65 6.61 -10.29
C LEU A 130 -3.53 7.87 -10.31
N GLU A 131 -4.51 7.93 -9.41
CA GLU A 131 -5.51 9.00 -9.33
C GLU A 131 -5.12 10.02 -8.26
N THR A 132 -5.06 11.30 -8.61
CA THR A 132 -4.78 12.40 -7.67
C THR A 132 -5.98 12.71 -6.77
N SER A 133 -5.77 13.57 -5.77
CA SER A 133 -6.85 14.13 -4.93
C SER A 133 -7.92 14.89 -5.73
N SER A 134 -7.58 15.40 -6.92
CA SER A 134 -8.51 16.11 -7.81
C SER A 134 -9.34 15.18 -8.71
N GLY A 135 -9.01 13.88 -8.74
CA GLY A 135 -9.61 12.91 -9.66
C GLY A 135 -8.89 12.77 -11.02
N GLU A 136 -7.85 13.57 -11.27
CA GLU A 136 -6.99 13.42 -12.45
C GLU A 136 -6.16 12.13 -12.36
N ILE A 137 -6.07 11.37 -13.45
CA ILE A 137 -5.20 10.19 -13.56
C ILE A 137 -3.85 10.62 -14.15
N LEU A 138 -2.76 10.36 -13.43
CA LEU A 138 -1.40 10.72 -13.87
C LEU A 138 -0.71 9.61 -14.66
N ALA A 139 -1.05 8.36 -14.38
CA ALA A 139 -0.39 7.20 -14.97
C ALA A 139 -1.28 5.96 -14.92
N TYR A 140 -1.04 5.03 -15.84
CA TYR A 140 -1.62 3.70 -15.84
C TYR A 140 -0.53 2.64 -15.68
N PHE A 141 -0.85 1.58 -14.95
CA PHE A 141 0.03 0.46 -14.72
C PHE A 141 -0.66 -0.85 -15.08
N HIS A 142 -0.06 -1.61 -15.98
CA HIS A 142 -0.61 -2.86 -16.51
C HIS A 142 0.21 -4.04 -16.00
N THR A 143 -0.45 -5.04 -15.42
CA THR A 143 0.20 -6.29 -15.02
C THR A 143 0.24 -7.29 -16.16
N GLY A 144 1.41 -7.86 -16.44
CA GLY A 144 1.55 -8.97 -17.39
C GLY A 144 1.23 -8.60 -18.84
N ALA A 145 1.54 -7.36 -19.25
CA ALA A 145 1.34 -6.88 -20.62
C ALA A 145 2.63 -7.01 -21.43
N ASP A 146 2.50 -7.32 -22.73
CA ASP A 146 3.60 -7.35 -23.71
C ASP A 146 4.82 -8.22 -23.33
N GLY A 147 4.62 -9.25 -22.50
CA GLY A 147 5.71 -10.12 -22.02
C GLY A 147 6.56 -9.52 -20.90
N TYR A 148 6.06 -8.45 -20.26
CA TYR A 148 6.63 -7.77 -19.11
C TYR A 148 5.72 -7.92 -17.89
N ASP A 149 6.30 -7.95 -16.70
CA ASP A 149 5.54 -8.10 -15.46
C ASP A 149 4.74 -6.84 -15.12
N TRP A 150 5.26 -5.67 -15.51
CA TRP A 150 4.66 -4.37 -15.23
C TRP A 150 4.97 -3.36 -16.34
N VAL A 151 3.95 -2.85 -17.01
CA VAL A 151 4.08 -1.81 -18.05
C VAL A 151 3.47 -0.50 -17.56
N ILE A 152 4.17 0.60 -17.79
CA ILE A 152 3.84 1.92 -17.22
C ILE A 152 3.54 2.89 -18.36
N TYR A 153 2.38 3.54 -18.28
CA TYR A 153 1.90 4.54 -19.23
C TYR A 153 1.67 5.89 -18.54
N ASP A 154 1.76 6.99 -19.31
CA ASP A 154 1.35 8.32 -18.86
C ASP A 154 -0.19 8.48 -18.88
N SER A 155 -0.67 9.67 -18.53
CA SER A 155 -2.10 10.01 -18.54
C SER A 155 -2.75 9.95 -19.93
N ASN A 156 -1.97 10.06 -21.00
CA ASN A 156 -2.41 10.00 -22.40
C ASN A 156 -2.28 8.58 -22.98
N TYR A 157 -1.98 7.57 -22.15
CA TYR A 157 -1.71 6.20 -22.56
C TYR A 157 -0.46 6.02 -23.46
N ASN A 158 0.48 6.96 -23.44
CA ASN A 158 1.79 6.73 -24.04
C ASN A 158 2.64 5.87 -23.11
N GLN A 159 3.28 4.84 -23.65
CA GLN A 159 4.17 3.99 -22.86
C GLN A 159 5.38 4.80 -22.41
N LEU A 160 5.65 4.81 -21.10
CA LEU A 160 6.82 5.44 -20.50
C LEU A 160 7.96 4.44 -20.30
N GLY A 161 7.61 3.20 -19.97
CA GLY A 161 8.60 2.18 -19.66
C GLY A 161 7.99 0.87 -19.18
N MET A 162 8.87 -0.09 -18.96
CA MET A 162 8.53 -1.49 -18.75
C MET A 162 9.44 -2.06 -17.67
N PHE A 163 8.90 -2.90 -16.81
CA PHE A 163 9.67 -3.62 -15.80
C PHE A 163 9.54 -5.12 -15.98
N LYS A 164 10.69 -5.80 -15.93
CA LYS A 164 10.79 -7.25 -16.05
C LYS A 164 11.56 -7.83 -14.89
N GLU A 165 10.93 -8.73 -14.14
CA GLU A 165 11.59 -9.51 -13.10
C GLU A 165 12.56 -10.54 -13.72
N LYS A 166 13.67 -10.80 -13.04
CA LYS A 166 14.57 -11.90 -13.38
C LYS A 166 14.02 -13.20 -12.79
N MET A 167 13.96 -14.28 -13.59
CA MET A 167 13.48 -15.60 -13.16
C MET A 167 14.25 -16.19 -11.96
N ILE A 168 15.52 -15.83 -11.77
CA ILE A 168 16.32 -16.30 -10.62
C ILE A 168 15.99 -15.44 -9.40
N GLN A 169 14.84 -15.73 -8.78
CA GLN A 169 14.44 -15.14 -7.51
C GLN A 169 15.25 -15.79 -6.38
N SER A 170 16.23 -15.07 -5.82
CA SER A 170 16.71 -15.41 -4.47
C SER A 170 15.56 -15.16 -3.49
N PHE A 171 15.21 -16.17 -2.68
CA PHE A 171 14.34 -16.02 -1.51
C PHE A 171 14.77 -14.76 -0.74
N GLY A 172 13.91 -13.73 -0.73
CA GLY A 172 14.16 -12.48 0.00
C GLY A 172 14.37 -11.21 -0.84
N SER A 173 14.41 -11.26 -2.19
CA SER A 173 14.45 -10.01 -3.00
C SER A 173 13.69 -10.09 -4.32
N ILE A 174 13.12 -8.96 -4.75
CA ILE A 174 12.64 -8.72 -6.10
C ILE A 174 13.80 -8.14 -6.90
N ARG A 175 14.16 -8.78 -8.01
CA ARG A 175 15.24 -8.34 -8.90
C ARG A 175 14.73 -8.24 -10.32
N GLY A 176 15.09 -7.18 -11.01
CA GLY A 176 14.64 -6.98 -12.38
C GLY A 176 15.35 -5.85 -13.08
N SER A 177 14.91 -5.58 -14.30
CA SER A 177 15.39 -4.47 -15.11
C SER A 177 14.20 -3.55 -15.40
N LEU A 178 14.38 -2.26 -15.13
CA LEU A 178 13.49 -1.20 -15.60
C LEU A 178 14.03 -0.69 -16.94
N MET A 179 13.16 -0.63 -17.93
CA MET A 179 13.44 -0.25 -19.31
C MET A 179 12.56 0.94 -19.69
N THR A 180 13.04 1.74 -20.64
CA THR A 180 12.26 2.81 -21.27
C THR A 180 11.29 2.25 -22.30
N ASP A 181 10.46 3.13 -22.88
CA ASP A 181 9.59 2.85 -24.03
C ASP A 181 10.32 2.21 -25.22
N LYS A 182 11.60 2.55 -25.43
CA LYS A 182 12.46 2.02 -26.51
C LYS A 182 13.21 0.74 -26.13
N GLU A 183 12.79 0.06 -25.07
CA GLU A 183 13.47 -1.12 -24.51
C GLU A 183 14.93 -0.89 -24.08
N THR A 184 15.35 0.37 -23.95
CA THR A 184 16.69 0.67 -23.43
C THR A 184 16.67 0.58 -21.91
N LYS A 185 17.66 -0.12 -21.34
CA LYS A 185 17.75 -0.32 -19.90
C LYS A 185 17.97 1.01 -19.18
N LEU A 186 17.04 1.37 -18.30
CA LEU A 186 17.09 2.57 -17.49
C LEU A 186 17.75 2.28 -16.13
N SER A 187 17.37 1.20 -15.45
CA SER A 187 17.80 0.91 -14.08
C SER A 187 17.82 -0.59 -13.78
N ASP A 188 18.80 -1.04 -12.98
CA ASP A 188 18.70 -2.32 -12.27
C ASP A 188 17.88 -2.14 -11.00
N VAL A 189 16.86 -2.97 -10.83
CA VAL A 189 15.99 -2.94 -9.67
C VAL A 189 16.38 -4.09 -8.76
N LYS A 190 16.67 -3.78 -7.50
CA LYS A 190 16.79 -4.75 -6.42
C LYS A 190 16.02 -4.22 -5.21
N VAL A 191 14.93 -4.89 -4.85
CA VAL A 191 14.11 -4.55 -3.70
C VAL A 191 14.11 -5.72 -2.73
N GLU A 192 14.44 -5.48 -1.47
CA GLU A 192 14.43 -6.51 -0.43
C GLU A 192 13.02 -6.66 0.15
N VAL A 193 12.64 -7.88 0.56
CA VAL A 193 11.25 -8.22 0.96
C VAL A 193 10.82 -7.52 2.26
N ASP A 194 11.78 -7.12 3.10
CA ASP A 194 11.56 -6.29 4.27
C ASP A 194 11.43 -4.79 3.95
N PHE A 195 11.72 -4.41 2.70
CA PHE A 195 11.65 -3.04 2.17
C PHE A 195 12.42 -2.01 3.02
N ILE A 196 13.49 -2.41 3.73
CA ILE A 196 14.21 -1.52 4.66
C ILE A 196 14.62 -0.23 3.95
N GLN A 197 15.40 -0.36 2.88
CA GLN A 197 15.74 0.75 2.00
C GLN A 197 16.07 0.21 0.60
N THR A 198 15.54 0.87 -0.42
CA THR A 198 15.77 0.54 -1.82
C THR A 198 15.95 1.84 -2.58
N THR A 199 17.08 1.98 -3.27
CA THR A 199 17.36 3.14 -4.10
C THR A 199 17.36 2.72 -5.56
N LEU A 200 16.42 3.25 -6.33
CA LEU A 200 16.40 3.07 -7.78
C LEU A 200 17.33 4.09 -8.40
N ARG A 201 18.38 3.61 -9.08
CA ARG A 201 19.34 4.45 -9.78
C ARG A 201 19.32 4.17 -11.27
N THR A 202 19.36 5.22 -12.06
CA THR A 202 19.61 5.10 -13.50
C THR A 202 21.02 4.54 -13.77
N THR A 203 21.25 4.06 -14.98
CA THR A 203 22.57 3.60 -15.44
C THR A 203 23.66 4.67 -15.36
N ASP A 204 23.29 5.95 -15.47
CA ASP A 204 24.17 7.12 -15.28
C ASP A 204 24.40 7.50 -13.80
N GLY A 205 23.77 6.79 -12.85
CA GLY A 205 23.94 6.98 -11.41
C GLY A 205 22.98 7.98 -10.76
N ARG A 206 22.11 8.68 -11.52
CA ARG A 206 21.07 9.55 -10.94
C ARG A 206 20.05 8.73 -10.15
N THR A 207 19.48 9.33 -9.11
CA THR A 207 18.43 8.68 -8.30
C THR A 207 17.07 8.93 -8.92
N LEU A 208 16.31 7.87 -9.19
CA LEU A 208 14.92 7.93 -9.66
C LEU A 208 13.95 8.04 -8.49
N ALA A 209 14.09 7.12 -7.53
CA ALA A 209 13.27 7.07 -6.33
C ALA A 209 13.96 6.26 -5.23
N ILE A 210 13.61 6.56 -3.98
CA ILE A 210 14.06 5.84 -2.80
C ILE A 210 12.83 5.32 -2.07
N GLY A 211 12.68 4.00 -1.98
CA GLY A 211 11.72 3.35 -1.09
C GLY A 211 12.38 3.06 0.25
N LYS A 212 11.69 3.33 1.36
CA LYS A 212 12.20 3.03 2.70
C LYS A 212 11.05 2.62 3.62
N GLN A 213 11.20 1.50 4.33
CA GLN A 213 10.33 1.09 5.41
C GLN A 213 11.14 1.01 6.71
N GLY A 214 10.80 1.87 7.66
CA GLY A 214 11.48 1.94 8.95
C GLY A 214 10.93 3.08 9.81
N TYR A 215 11.66 3.44 10.85
CA TYR A 215 11.24 4.50 11.77
C TYR A 215 10.99 5.81 11.03
N MET A 216 9.75 6.29 11.15
CA MET A 216 9.38 7.62 10.69
C MET A 216 9.88 8.68 11.68
N PRO A 217 10.12 9.92 11.22
CA PRO A 217 10.24 11.08 12.09
C PRO A 217 9.10 11.17 13.09
N ILE A 218 9.40 11.61 14.31
CA ILE A 218 8.42 11.69 15.43
C ILE A 218 7.20 12.52 15.03
N GLU A 219 7.42 13.64 14.33
CA GLU A 219 6.38 14.54 13.81
C GLU A 219 5.36 13.81 12.92
N TRP A 220 5.81 12.83 12.13
CA TRP A 220 4.93 12.06 11.25
C TRP A 220 4.17 11.00 12.04
N SER A 221 4.76 10.45 13.10
CA SER A 221 4.14 9.42 13.94
C SER A 221 2.89 9.91 14.68
N GLU A 222 2.81 11.22 14.96
CA GLU A 222 1.61 11.85 15.50
C GLU A 222 0.40 11.66 14.58
N ARG A 223 0.62 11.63 13.26
CA ARG A 223 -0.42 11.51 12.24
C ARG A 223 -0.56 10.08 11.75
N PHE A 224 0.54 9.45 11.36
CA PHE A 224 0.58 8.10 10.80
C PHE A 224 0.79 7.05 11.89
N MET A 225 -0.18 6.15 12.07
CA MET A 225 -0.06 4.99 12.98
C MET A 225 0.85 3.91 12.40
N GLY A 226 1.84 3.50 13.19
CA GLY A 226 2.73 2.39 12.87
C GLY A 226 4.18 2.84 12.94
N LEU A 227 5.05 2.02 13.50
CA LEU A 227 6.49 2.32 13.59
C LEU A 227 7.19 2.19 12.22
N ASN A 228 6.61 1.42 11.29
CA ASN A 228 7.24 0.99 10.04
C ASN A 228 6.32 1.22 8.82
N VAL A 229 5.89 2.46 8.59
CA VAL A 229 5.12 2.81 7.39
C VAL A 229 6.09 3.03 6.22
N PRO A 230 5.85 2.43 5.04
CA PRO A 230 6.68 2.66 3.88
C PRO A 230 6.62 4.11 3.40
N THR A 231 7.75 4.60 2.91
CA THR A 231 7.91 5.93 2.34
C THR A 231 8.57 5.82 0.98
N ILE A 232 8.20 6.71 0.06
CA ILE A 232 8.79 6.80 -1.27
C ILE A 232 9.24 8.24 -1.48
N THR A 233 10.52 8.45 -1.70
CA THR A 233 11.09 9.77 -2.04
C THR A 233 11.46 9.81 -3.50
N LEU A 234 10.94 10.77 -4.25
CA LEU A 234 11.26 10.96 -5.66
C LEU A 234 12.63 11.64 -5.83
N GLY A 235 13.34 11.29 -6.90
CA GLY A 235 14.60 11.95 -7.24
C GLY A 235 14.40 13.44 -7.57
N PRO A 236 15.19 14.36 -7.01
CA PRO A 236 15.02 15.80 -7.24
C PRO A 236 15.30 16.20 -8.69
N ASN A 237 16.24 15.51 -9.34
CA ASN A 237 16.66 15.76 -10.73
C ASN A 237 16.00 14.79 -11.73
N ALA A 238 14.98 14.06 -11.31
CA ALA A 238 14.23 13.16 -12.18
C ALA A 238 13.14 13.94 -12.92
N SER A 239 13.01 13.71 -14.23
CA SER A 239 11.88 14.20 -15.02
C SER A 239 10.55 13.65 -14.53
N LYS A 240 9.41 14.25 -14.92
CA LYS A 240 8.07 13.77 -14.53
C LYS A 240 7.86 12.29 -14.89
N ASN A 241 8.32 11.89 -16.08
CA ASN A 241 8.21 10.50 -16.55
C ASN A 241 9.07 9.56 -15.71
N GLU A 242 10.33 9.94 -15.43
CA GLU A 242 11.22 9.18 -14.55
C GLU A 242 10.66 9.05 -13.12
N LYS A 243 10.02 10.10 -12.59
CA LYS A 243 9.33 10.08 -11.30
C LYS A 243 8.19 9.05 -11.29
N ILE A 244 7.36 9.03 -12.34
CA ILE A 244 6.29 8.04 -12.51
C ILE A 244 6.86 6.62 -12.60
N LEU A 245 7.93 6.42 -13.38
CA LEU A 245 8.58 5.11 -13.53
C LEU A 245 9.11 4.58 -12.19
N GLY A 246 9.86 5.41 -11.46
CA GLY A 246 10.41 5.06 -10.15
C GLY A 246 9.32 4.75 -9.13
N LEU A 247 8.28 5.58 -9.06
CA LEU A 247 7.12 5.35 -8.20
C LEU A 247 6.39 4.05 -8.56
N GLY A 248 6.13 3.82 -9.85
CA GLY A 248 5.41 2.65 -10.34
C GLY A 248 6.11 1.34 -9.96
N VAL A 249 7.44 1.28 -10.10
CA VAL A 249 8.23 0.09 -9.72
C VAL A 249 8.22 -0.15 -8.20
N LEU A 250 8.29 0.91 -7.38
CA LEU A 250 8.23 0.75 -5.93
C LEU A 250 6.83 0.33 -5.46
N LEU A 251 5.77 0.86 -6.06
CA LEU A 251 4.39 0.44 -5.79
C LEU A 251 4.16 -1.03 -6.20
N TYR A 252 4.66 -1.43 -7.37
CA TYR A 252 4.66 -2.82 -7.79
C TYR A 252 5.39 -3.71 -6.79
N SER A 253 6.57 -3.29 -6.33
CA SER A 253 7.37 -4.06 -5.38
C SER A 253 6.64 -4.24 -4.04
N LEU A 254 6.02 -3.18 -3.52
CA LEU A 254 5.21 -3.24 -2.30
C LEU A 254 4.01 -4.19 -2.48
N TYR A 255 3.35 -4.15 -3.63
CA TYR A 255 2.25 -5.05 -3.95
C TYR A 255 2.68 -6.52 -3.95
N ILE A 256 3.80 -6.84 -4.61
CA ILE A 256 4.35 -8.20 -4.67
C ILE A 256 4.77 -8.68 -3.27
N ILE A 257 5.38 -7.82 -2.45
CA ILE A 257 5.76 -8.15 -1.07
C ILE A 257 4.51 -8.49 -0.22
N GLU A 258 3.44 -7.70 -0.33
CA GLU A 258 2.18 -7.95 0.38
C GLU A 258 1.60 -9.33 0.02
N ILE A 259 1.58 -9.66 -1.27
CA ILE A 259 1.12 -10.97 -1.75
C ILE A 259 1.98 -12.09 -1.16
N ARG A 260 3.30 -11.95 -1.17
CA ARG A 260 4.22 -12.97 -0.64
C ARG A 260 3.99 -13.19 0.86
N LYS A 261 3.89 -12.12 1.65
CA LYS A 261 3.59 -12.20 3.09
C LYS A 261 2.25 -12.87 3.38
N SER A 262 1.24 -12.63 2.56
CA SER A 262 -0.07 -13.28 2.73
C SER A 262 -0.05 -14.79 2.47
N ARG A 263 0.91 -15.30 1.69
CA ARG A 263 1.08 -16.72 1.39
C ARG A 263 1.79 -17.47 2.52
N GLU A 264 2.73 -16.83 3.20
CA GLU A 264 3.46 -17.42 4.33
C GLU A 264 2.60 -17.55 5.59
N SER A 265 1.47 -16.82 5.66
CA SER A 265 0.51 -16.87 6.78
C SER A 265 -0.60 -17.93 6.64
N VAL A 266 -0.52 -18.81 5.65
CA VAL A 266 -1.45 -19.95 5.42
C VAL A 266 -0.73 -21.25 5.73
#